data_AF-A0A9X2T344-F1
#
_entry.id   AF-A0A9X2T344-F1
#
_cell.length_a   1.000
_cell.length_b   1.000
_cell.length_c   1.000
_cell.angle_alpha   90.00
_cell.angle_beta   90.00
_cell.angle_gamma   90.00
#
_symmetry.space_group_name_H-M   'P 1'
#
loop_
_entity.id
_entity.type
_entity.pdbx_description
1 polymer ?
#
loop_
_entity_poly.entity_id
_entity_poly.type
_entity_poly.pdbx_seq_one_letter_code
_entity_poly.pdbx_strand_id
1 'polypeptide(L)'
;MKQIDKISHLVTTLYFAIALVIFLLFDNIKGILKIEELTPTLVVNFLLIGLLLFLISWGISTMAKNNLEAELSKKETEKNELKAKLYDFEQGIKLKNIEKKLDSIEEEREASVLRKRQNFK
;
A
#
# COMPACT_ATOMS: atom_id res chain seq x y z
N MET A 1 -7.16 -2.06 11.34
CA MET A 1 -7.08 -0.61 11.01
C MET A 1 -8.29 -0.10 10.25
N LYS A 2 -8.69 -0.67 9.09
CA LYS A 2 -9.86 -0.17 8.31
C LYS A 2 -11.17 -0.08 9.09
N GLN A 3 -11.46 -1.04 9.99
CA GLN A 3 -12.66 -0.98 10.83
C GLN A 3 -12.56 0.08 11.92
N ILE A 4 -11.38 0.25 12.53
CA ILE A 4 -11.15 1.26 13.57
C ILE A 4 -11.28 2.67 12.98
N ASP A 5 -10.69 2.89 11.80
CA ASP A 5 -10.82 4.15 11.04
C ASP A 5 -12.28 4.45 10.68
N LYS A 6 -13.04 3.45 10.21
CA LYS A 6 -14.48 3.61 9.95
C LYS A 6 -15.27 3.93 11.21
N ILE A 7 -14.99 3.24 12.32
CA ILE A 7 -15.68 3.45 13.60
C ILE A 7 -15.35 4.84 14.15
N SER A 8 -14.08 5.26 14.13
CA SER A 8 -13.68 6.57 14.64
C SER A 8 -14.34 7.70 13.84
N HIS A 9 -14.33 7.60 12.50
CA HIS A 9 -15.01 8.58 11.66
C HIS A 9 -16.53 8.58 11.87
N LEU A 10 -17.15 7.41 12.04
CA LEU A 10 -18.59 7.30 12.31
C LEU A 10 -18.95 7.93 13.67
N VAL A 11 -18.16 7.70 14.71
CA VAL A 11 -18.36 8.31 16.03
C VAL A 11 -18.20 9.83 15.95
N THR A 12 -17.16 10.33 15.26
CA THR A 12 -16.96 11.77 15.05
C THR A 12 -18.15 12.38 14.29
N THR A 13 -18.59 11.75 13.19
CA THR A 13 -19.75 12.23 12.41
C THR A 13 -21.02 12.21 13.24
N LEU A 14 -21.27 11.15 14.00
CA LEU A 14 -22.45 11.03 14.86
C LEU A 14 -22.45 12.11 15.94
N TYR A 15 -21.30 12.38 16.56
CA TYR A 15 -21.14 13.46 17.54
C TYR A 15 -21.57 14.80 16.95
N PHE A 16 -21.02 15.17 15.78
CA PHE A 16 -21.38 16.43 15.13
C PHE A 16 -22.84 16.45 14.66
N ALA A 17 -23.37 15.35 14.14
CA ALA A 17 -24.77 15.28 13.71
C ALA A 17 -25.74 15.50 14.87
N ILE A 18 -25.50 14.83 16.01
CA ILE A 18 -26.31 15.00 17.23
C ILE A 18 -26.16 16.42 17.75
N ALA A 19 -24.94 16.94 17.85
CA ALA A 19 -24.70 18.31 18.28
C ALA A 19 -25.45 19.31 17.41
N LEU A 20 -25.43 19.14 16.09
CA LEU A 20 -26.11 20.02 15.13
C LEU A 20 -27.63 19.98 15.33
N VAL A 21 -28.23 18.81 15.52
CA VAL A 21 -29.66 18.68 15.83
C VAL A 21 -30.01 19.37 17.15
N ILE A 22 -29.19 19.19 18.19
CA ILE A 22 -29.37 19.85 19.49
C ILE A 22 -29.30 21.38 19.35
N PHE A 23 -28.32 21.89 18.60
CA PHE A 23 -28.18 23.33 18.39
C PHE A 23 -29.34 23.92 17.56
N LEU A 24 -29.81 23.22 16.52
CA LEU A 24 -30.96 23.66 15.72
C LEU A 24 -32.28 23.65 16.50
N LEU A 25 -32.46 22.68 17.39
CA LEU A 25 -33.68 22.52 18.18
C LEU A 25 -33.59 23.17 19.55
N PHE A 26 -32.50 23.89 19.86
CA PHE A 26 -32.19 24.35 21.22
C PHE A 26 -33.34 25.08 21.88
N ASP A 27 -33.99 26.01 21.17
CA ASP A 27 -35.12 26.78 21.73
C ASP A 27 -36.31 25.93 22.16
N ASN A 28 -36.51 24.77 21.53
CA ASN A 28 -37.59 23.83 21.87
C ASN A 28 -37.20 22.87 23.00
N ILE A 29 -35.91 22.57 23.16
CA ILE A 29 -35.41 21.56 24.12
C ILE A 29 -34.72 22.16 25.35
N LYS A 30 -34.44 23.47 25.38
CA LYS A 30 -33.75 24.15 26.48
C LYS A 30 -34.43 23.94 27.83
N GLY A 31 -35.77 23.91 27.85
CA GLY A 31 -36.56 23.62 29.06
C GLY A 31 -36.45 22.17 29.55
N ILE A 32 -36.23 21.21 28.65
CA ILE A 32 -36.00 19.79 28.99
C ILE A 32 -34.57 19.59 29.50
N LEU A 33 -33.61 20.27 28.89
CA LEU A 33 -32.18 20.17 29.24
C LEU A 33 -31.82 21.00 30.48
N LYS A 34 -32.73 21.82 31.01
CA LYS A 34 -32.49 22.78 32.12
C LYS A 34 -31.30 23.72 31.84
N ILE A 35 -31.12 24.07 30.58
CA ILE A 35 -30.10 25.03 30.14
C ILE A 35 -30.85 26.32 29.83
N GLU A 36 -30.57 27.39 30.57
CA GLU A 36 -31.28 28.66 30.40
C GLU A 36 -30.94 29.32 29.06
N GLU A 37 -29.66 29.35 28.69
CA GLU A 37 -29.18 30.00 27.47
C GLU A 37 -28.00 29.27 26.82
N LEU A 38 -27.91 29.40 25.50
CA LEU A 38 -26.79 28.90 24.73
C LEU A 38 -25.59 29.86 24.87
N THR A 39 -24.83 29.71 25.96
CA THR A 39 -23.66 30.57 26.19
C THR A 39 -22.56 30.30 25.16
N PRO A 40 -21.81 31.33 24.73
CA PRO A 40 -20.68 31.15 23.81
C PRO A 40 -19.64 30.14 24.33
N THR A 41 -19.40 30.12 25.63
CA THR A 41 -18.51 29.17 26.29
C THR A 41 -18.94 27.72 26.07
N LEU A 42 -20.24 27.43 26.17
CA LEU A 42 -20.78 26.08 25.95
C LEU A 42 -20.59 25.65 24.50
N VAL A 43 -20.86 26.54 23.53
CA VAL A 43 -20.64 26.28 22.11
C VAL A 43 -19.17 25.99 21.80
N VAL A 44 -18.26 26.82 22.33
CA VAL A 44 -16.81 26.66 22.14
C VAL A 44 -16.34 25.33 22.74
N ASN A 45 -16.81 24.96 23.93
CA ASN A 45 -16.44 23.70 24.56
C ASN A 45 -16.90 22.49 23.72
N PHE A 46 -18.12 22.51 23.19
CA PHE A 46 -18.61 21.48 22.27
C PHE A 46 -17.74 21.39 21.00
N LEU A 47 -17.37 22.52 20.41
CA LEU A 47 -16.49 22.54 19.24
C LEU A 47 -15.09 22.01 19.56
N LEU A 48 -14.53 22.32 20.73
CA LEU A 48 -13.22 21.80 21.16
C LEU A 48 -13.23 20.28 21.37
N ILE A 49 -14.29 19.74 21.97
CA ILE A 49 -14.47 18.29 22.13
C ILE A 49 -14.62 17.63 20.75
N GLY A 50 -15.42 18.20 19.86
CA GLY A 50 -15.56 17.72 18.49
C GLY A 50 -14.25 17.76 17.71
N LEU A 51 -13.47 18.84 17.87
CA LEU A 51 -12.15 18.99 17.27
C LEU A 51 -11.18 17.92 17.79
N LEU A 52 -11.19 17.65 19.09
CA LEU A 52 -10.37 16.58 19.69
C LEU A 52 -10.73 15.21 19.08
N LEU A 53 -12.02 14.87 19.01
CA LEU A 53 -12.49 13.62 18.39
C LEU A 53 -12.08 13.54 16.92
N PHE A 54 -12.19 14.64 16.18
CA PHE A 54 -11.76 14.72 14.80
C PHE A 54 -10.25 14.50 14.65
N LEU A 55 -9.43 15.12 15.49
CA LEU A 55 -7.97 14.95 15.45
C LEU A 55 -7.56 13.51 15.75
N ILE A 56 -8.23 12.85 16.70
CA ILE A 56 -7.99 11.43 16.99
C ILE A 56 -8.31 10.58 15.75
N SER A 57 -9.49 10.77 15.15
CA SER A 57 -9.87 10.01 13.95
C SER A 57 -8.91 10.27 12.78
N TRP A 58 -8.53 11.54 12.57
CA TRP A 58 -7.59 11.93 11.53
C TRP A 58 -6.20 11.33 11.75
N GLY A 59 -5.72 11.30 12.99
CA GLY A 59 -4.45 10.68 13.37
C GLY A 59 -4.44 9.18 13.07
N ILE A 60 -5.51 8.47 13.43
CA ILE A 60 -5.68 7.04 13.13
C ILE A 60 -5.64 6.81 11.61
N SER A 61 -6.37 7.62 10.83
CA SER A 61 -6.43 7.50 9.37
C SER A 61 -5.06 7.75 8.72
N THR A 62 -4.35 8.78 9.18
CA THR A 62 -3.01 9.14 8.69
C THR A 62 -2.01 8.04 8.98
N MET A 63 -2.01 7.49 10.20
CA MET A 63 -1.13 6.39 10.57
C MET A 63 -1.41 5.12 9.75
N ALA A 64 -2.69 4.82 9.50
CA ALA A 64 -3.07 3.67 8.67
C ALA A 64 -2.61 3.84 7.21
N LYS A 65 -2.70 5.05 6.64
CA LYS A 65 -2.18 5.35 5.30
C LYS A 65 -0.67 5.20 5.22
N ASN A 66 0.06 5.80 6.16
CA ASN A 66 1.53 5.73 6.18
C ASN A 66 2.03 4.28 6.26
N ASN A 67 1.36 3.43 7.03
CA ASN A 67 1.72 2.02 7.13
C ASN A 67 1.46 1.25 5.82
N LEU A 68 0.33 1.53 5.14
CA LEU A 68 0.03 0.93 3.84
C LEU A 68 1.02 1.38 2.76
N GLU A 69 1.42 2.65 2.78
CA GLU A 69 2.41 3.20 1.85
C GLU A 69 3.81 2.59 2.07
N ALA A 70 4.21 2.41 3.33
CA ALA A 70 5.44 1.69 3.67
C ALA A 70 5.42 0.23 3.20
N GLU A 71 4.30 -0.47 3.40
CA GLU A 71 4.13 -1.85 2.92
C GLU A 71 4.15 -1.93 1.40
N LEU A 72 3.54 -0.95 0.72
CA LEU A 72 3.51 -0.87 -0.74
C LEU A 72 4.91 -0.62 -1.30
N SER A 73 5.65 0.34 -0.74
CA SER A 73 7.05 0.61 -1.09
C SER A 73 7.93 -0.63 -0.95
N LYS A 74 7.80 -1.36 0.17
CA LYS A 74 8.53 -2.61 0.39
C LYS A 74 8.20 -3.67 -0.67
N LYS A 75 6.92 -3.83 -1.03
CA LYS A 75 6.52 -4.77 -2.08
C LYS A 75 7.01 -4.35 -3.46
N GLU A 76 7.10 -3.05 -3.74
CA GLU A 76 7.68 -2.55 -4.98
C GLU A 76 9.19 -2.85 -5.07
N THR A 77 9.94 -2.67 -3.97
CA THR A 77 11.36 -3.04 -3.94
C THR A 77 11.56 -4.55 -4.14
N GLU A 78 10.80 -5.39 -3.43
CA GLU A 78 10.87 -6.85 -3.57
C GLU A 78 10.52 -7.30 -5.00
N LYS A 79 9.49 -6.69 -5.61
CA LYS A 79 9.11 -6.96 -7.00
C LYS A 79 10.23 -6.59 -7.98
N ASN A 80 10.89 -5.46 -7.78
CA ASN A 80 11.99 -5.01 -8.65
C ASN A 80 13.20 -5.94 -8.52
N GLU A 81 13.53 -6.38 -7.31
CA GLU A 81 14.58 -7.37 -7.08
C GLU A 81 14.26 -8.72 -7.74
N LEU A 82 13.03 -9.20 -7.63
CA LEU A 82 12.60 -10.44 -8.29
C LEU A 82 12.66 -10.33 -9.82
N LYS A 83 12.28 -9.17 -10.38
CA LYS A 83 12.42 -8.93 -11.82
C LYS A 83 13.87 -8.94 -12.26
N ALA A 84 14.77 -8.34 -11.49
CA ALA A 84 16.20 -8.35 -11.79
C ALA A 84 16.75 -9.80 -11.76
N LYS A 85 16.44 -10.56 -10.70
CA LYS A 85 16.84 -11.98 -10.59
C LYS A 85 16.30 -12.83 -11.74
N LEU A 86 15.05 -12.60 -12.15
CA LEU A 86 14.45 -13.31 -13.27
C LEU A 86 15.16 -12.98 -14.59
N TYR A 87 15.47 -11.70 -14.82
CA TYR A 87 16.21 -11.26 -16.00
C TYR A 87 17.62 -11.87 -16.06
N ASP A 88 18.35 -11.85 -14.94
CA ASP A 88 19.68 -12.46 -14.85
C ASP A 88 19.62 -13.97 -15.09
N PHE A 89 18.59 -14.64 -14.58
CA PHE A 89 18.38 -16.07 -14.81
C PHE A 89 18.07 -16.38 -16.28
N GLU A 90 17.22 -15.60 -16.94
CA GLU A 90 16.93 -15.73 -18.36
C GLU A 90 18.16 -15.47 -19.24
N GLN A 91 18.95 -14.45 -18.91
CA GLN A 91 20.22 -14.16 -19.60
C GLN A 91 21.23 -15.29 -19.38
N GLY A 92 21.37 -15.81 -18.16
CA GLY A 92 22.21 -16.97 -17.86
C GLY A 92 21.80 -18.22 -18.65
N ILE A 93 20.50 -18.47 -18.83
CA ILE A 93 20.00 -19.56 -19.68
C ILE A 93 20.34 -19.33 -21.15
N LYS A 94 20.18 -18.09 -21.65
CA LYS A 94 20.55 -17.74 -23.03
C LYS A 94 22.04 -17.94 -23.28
N LEU A 95 22.89 -17.51 -22.37
CA LEU A 95 24.34 -17.73 -22.43
C LEU A 95 24.69 -19.21 -22.43
N LYS A 96 24.11 -20.00 -21.51
CA LYS A 96 24.31 -21.45 -21.45
C LYS A 96 23.87 -22.17 -22.73
N ASN A 97 22.80 -21.69 -23.37
CA ASN A 97 22.35 -22.23 -24.66
C ASN A 97 23.28 -21.83 -25.83
N ILE A 98 23.93 -20.67 -25.76
CA ILE A 98 24.92 -20.23 -26.75
C ILE A 98 26.22 -21.04 -26.61
N GLU A 99 26.72 -21.23 -25.39
CA GLU A 99 27.87 -22.10 -25.11
C GLU A 99 27.62 -23.52 -25.63
N LYS A 100 26.46 -24.10 -25.32
CA LYS A 100 26.11 -25.44 -25.80
C LYS A 100 26.04 -25.55 -27.33
N LYS A 101 25.70 -24.45 -28.02
CA LYS A 101 25.74 -24.38 -29.50
C LYS A 101 27.18 -24.23 -30.01
N LEU A 102 28.02 -23.45 -29.33
CA LEU A 102 29.44 -23.31 -29.69
C LEU A 102 30.18 -24.65 -29.52
N ASP A 103 29.97 -25.35 -28.41
CA ASP A 103 30.56 -26.68 -28.18
C ASP A 103 30.16 -27.68 -29.28
N SER A 104 28.89 -27.66 -29.70
CA SER A 104 28.42 -28.54 -30.79
C SER A 104 29.04 -28.21 -32.16
N ILE A 105 29.35 -26.93 -32.41
CA ILE A 105 30.00 -26.49 -33.64
C ILE A 105 31.50 -26.85 -33.61
N GLU A 106 32.13 -26.84 -32.44
CA GLU A 106 33.52 -27.24 -32.24
C GLU A 106 33.69 -28.76 -32.42
N GLU A 107 32.77 -29.56 -31.86
CA GLU A 107 32.72 -31.03 -32.10
C GLU A 107 32.50 -31.37 -33.59
N GLU A 108 31.63 -30.64 -34.31
CA GLU A 108 31.47 -30.84 -35.77
C GLU A 108 32.73 -30.47 -36.55
N ARG A 109 33.46 -29.43 -36.13
CA ARG A 109 34.74 -29.05 -36.74
C ARG A 109 35.81 -30.10 -36.55
N GLU A 110 35.96 -30.64 -35.34
CA GLU A 110 36.92 -31.73 -35.05
C GLU A 110 36.58 -33.02 -35.81
N ALA A 111 35.29 -33.36 -35.93
CA ALA A 111 34.84 -34.50 -36.74
C ALA A 111 35.13 -34.34 -38.25
N SER A 112 35.19 -33.10 -38.76
CA SER A 112 35.52 -32.83 -40.16
C SER A 112 37.01 -32.98 -40.51
N VAL A 113 37.91 -33.09 -39.50
CA VAL A 113 39.36 -33.31 -39.69
C VAL A 113 39.71 -34.81 -39.73
N LEU A 114 38.80 -35.66 -40.20
CA LEU A 114 39.11 -37.06 -40.51
C LEU A 114 40.09 -37.12 -41.69
N ARG A 115 41.34 -37.49 -41.41
CA ARG A 115 42.41 -37.65 -42.41
C ARG A 115 41.97 -38.59 -43.54
N LYS A 116 42.17 -38.15 -44.79
CA LYS A 116 41.85 -38.93 -46.01
C LYS A 116 42.45 -40.33 -45.93
N ARG A 117 41.60 -41.35 -46.09
CA ARG A 117 42.02 -42.76 -46.18
C ARG A 117 42.90 -42.93 -47.42
N GLN A 118 44.14 -43.37 -47.21
CA GLN A 118 45.00 -43.85 -48.29
C GLN A 118 44.51 -45.22 -48.71
N ASN A 119 43.88 -45.31 -49.88
CA ASN A 119 43.64 -46.61 -50.52
C ASN A 119 44.98 -47.13 -51.04
N PHE A 120 45.50 -48.18 -50.41
CA PHE A 120 46.58 -48.98 -50.96
C PHE A 120 46.05 -49.79 -52.15
N LYS A 121 46.75 -49.71 -53.28
CA LYS A 121 46.53 -50.51 -54.48
C LYS A 121 47.80 -51.24 -54.83
#